data_AF-A0A7X5SX39-F1
#
_entry.id   AF-A0A7X5SX39-F1
#
_cell.length_a   1.000
_cell.length_b   1.000
_cell.length_c   1.000
_cell.angle_alpha   90.00
_cell.angle_beta   90.00
_cell.angle_gamma   90.00
#
_symmetry.space_group_name_H-M   'P 1'
#
loop_
_entity.id
_entity.type
_entity.pdbx_description
1 polymer ?
#
loop_
_entity_poly.entity_id
_entity_poly.type
_entity_poly.pdbx_seq_one_letter_code
_entity_poly.pdbx_strand_id
1 'polypeptide(L)'
;MYFFMPYCNPNNFYGNNPIHNYFQTLNQTLFLVKKAIHAEKKQEFFYDFLISVAPTQKEKNIIDRIREDERKHNKFFRKIYTFYTGENVYLQPNKSFKKPKSYIDGIKQAKFHQLASIELYKNIITFIPNKYHKDIISKILTNELNHNYKYNCILNLHLMKYKDTTSSSKTKFTTDEALQVAKYLDTDFSKERFNLNDCRETRKFTLNELAQYDGTMGKPAYVAVNGIVYDVTNISKWSGGKHYGLTAGKNLTSEFQTCHGISSKLEKLPKVGILKE
;
A
#
# COMPACT_ATOMS: atom_id res chain seq x y z
N MET A 1 -29.44 -13.89 46.14
CA MET A 1 -28.14 -13.57 45.53
C MET A 1 -28.34 -12.35 44.66
N TYR A 2 -27.91 -11.21 45.17
CA TYR A 2 -27.96 -9.90 44.54
C TYR A 2 -26.94 -9.83 43.40
N PHE A 3 -27.27 -9.17 42.30
CA PHE A 3 -26.37 -8.18 41.70
C PHE A 3 -27.21 -7.03 41.13
N PHE A 4 -27.14 -5.91 41.86
CA PHE A 4 -27.57 -4.59 41.46
C PHE A 4 -26.84 -4.18 40.16
N MET A 5 -27.58 -3.79 39.12
CA MET A 5 -27.06 -2.85 38.13
C MET A 5 -27.31 -1.43 38.65
N PRO A 6 -26.29 -0.56 38.74
CA PRO A 6 -26.47 0.77 39.28
C PRO A 6 -27.33 1.62 38.34
N TYR A 7 -28.38 2.20 38.91
CA TYR A 7 -29.09 3.34 38.35
C TYR A 7 -28.12 4.50 38.14
N CYS A 8 -27.81 4.84 36.89
CA CYS A 8 -27.22 6.13 36.55
C CYS A 8 -28.33 7.07 36.03
N ASN A 9 -28.63 8.03 36.90
CA ASN A 9 -29.40 9.27 36.77
C ASN A 9 -29.51 9.86 35.34
N PRO A 10 -30.72 10.16 34.81
CA PRO A 10 -30.92 10.66 33.44
C PRO A 10 -30.66 12.17 33.25
N ASN A 11 -30.15 12.89 34.25
CA ASN A 11 -29.98 14.35 34.15
C ASN A 11 -28.50 14.77 34.26
N ASN A 12 -27.74 14.69 33.14
CA ASN A 12 -26.65 15.62 32.77
C ASN A 12 -25.79 15.17 31.57
N PHE A 13 -26.37 15.00 30.38
CA PHE A 13 -25.58 15.02 29.13
C PHE A 13 -26.36 15.73 28.01
N TYR A 14 -26.56 17.04 28.16
CA TYR A 14 -26.74 17.90 26.98
C TYR A 14 -25.35 18.23 26.43
N GLY A 15 -24.99 17.55 25.34
CA GLY A 15 -23.76 17.80 24.60
C GLY A 15 -23.48 16.75 23.52
N ASN A 16 -24.22 16.84 22.41
CA ASN A 16 -24.15 16.05 21.17
C ASN A 16 -25.04 14.79 21.11
N ASN A 17 -26.16 14.95 20.40
CA ASN A 17 -27.08 13.87 20.08
C ASN A 17 -26.39 12.86 19.12
N PRO A 18 -26.12 11.61 19.51
CA PRO A 18 -25.34 10.65 18.71
C PRO A 18 -25.99 10.34 17.35
N ILE A 19 -27.32 10.45 17.28
CA ILE A 19 -28.10 10.32 16.05
C ILE A 19 -27.77 11.47 15.08
N HIS A 20 -27.69 12.71 15.57
CA HIS A 20 -27.36 13.88 14.74
C HIS A 20 -25.93 13.78 14.16
N ASN A 21 -24.97 13.34 14.98
CA ASN A 21 -23.59 13.15 14.54
C ASN A 21 -23.48 12.05 13.48
N TYR A 22 -24.24 10.96 13.62
CA TYR A 22 -24.32 9.89 12.63
C TYR A 22 -24.95 10.34 11.30
N PHE A 23 -26.07 11.06 11.32
CA PHE A 23 -26.70 11.60 10.11
C PHE A 23 -25.82 12.63 9.39
N GLN A 24 -25.13 13.48 10.13
CA GLN A 24 -24.17 14.44 9.56
C GLN A 24 -22.99 13.72 8.89
N THR A 25 -22.50 12.64 9.51
CA THR A 25 -21.41 11.80 8.98
C THR A 25 -21.84 11.02 7.73
N LEU A 26 -23.09 10.53 7.68
CA LEU A 26 -23.64 9.86 6.50
C LEU A 26 -23.82 10.82 5.33
N ASN A 27 -24.36 12.02 5.56
CA ASN A 27 -24.51 13.03 4.50
C ASN A 27 -23.16 13.46 3.91
N GLN A 28 -22.14 13.62 4.74
CA GLN A 28 -20.76 13.85 4.29
C GLN A 28 -20.25 12.67 3.45
N THR A 29 -20.49 11.44 3.89
CA THR A 29 -20.10 10.23 3.15
C THR A 29 -20.77 10.18 1.78
N LEU A 30 -22.07 10.47 1.70
CA LEU A 30 -22.81 10.48 0.43
C LEU A 30 -22.33 11.58 -0.52
N PHE A 31 -21.89 12.72 0.00
CA PHE A 31 -21.20 13.74 -0.78
C PHE A 31 -19.87 13.22 -1.36
N LEU A 32 -19.10 12.46 -0.59
CA LEU A 32 -17.86 11.82 -1.09
C LEU A 32 -18.16 10.74 -2.13
N VAL A 33 -19.22 9.94 -1.93
CA VAL A 33 -19.68 8.97 -2.94
C VAL A 33 -20.07 9.69 -4.24
N LYS A 34 -20.79 10.82 -4.16
CA LYS A 34 -21.12 11.62 -5.35
C LYS A 34 -19.86 12.13 -6.04
N LYS A 35 -18.87 12.63 -5.29
CA LYS A 35 -17.55 13.01 -5.84
C LYS A 35 -16.87 11.84 -6.54
N ALA A 36 -16.89 10.64 -5.97
CA ALA A 36 -16.34 9.44 -6.59
C ALA A 36 -17.01 9.13 -7.94
N ILE A 37 -18.35 9.20 -8.02
CA ILE A 37 -19.10 9.02 -9.28
C ILE A 37 -18.64 10.00 -10.37
N HIS A 38 -18.39 11.26 -10.00
CA HIS A 38 -17.88 12.26 -10.95
C HIS A 38 -16.42 11.98 -11.35
N ALA A 39 -15.57 11.61 -10.40
CA ALA A 39 -14.16 11.31 -10.63
C ALA A 39 -14.00 10.15 -11.62
N GLU A 40 -14.65 9.02 -11.35
CA GLU A 40 -14.64 7.81 -12.18
C GLU A 40 -15.11 8.07 -13.62
N LYS A 41 -16.17 8.86 -13.82
CA LYS A 41 -16.66 9.18 -15.17
C LYS A 41 -15.72 10.10 -15.94
N LYS A 42 -15.07 11.05 -15.26
CA LYS A 42 -14.18 12.04 -15.88
C LYS A 42 -13.00 11.38 -16.61
N GLN A 43 -12.68 10.13 -16.29
CA GLN A 43 -11.54 9.41 -16.85
C GLN A 43 -11.81 8.68 -18.18
N GLU A 44 -13.05 8.59 -18.66
CA GLU A 44 -13.37 7.78 -19.85
C GLU A 44 -12.63 8.28 -21.12
N PHE A 45 -12.81 9.56 -21.48
CA PHE A 45 -12.09 10.17 -22.61
C PHE A 45 -10.57 10.17 -22.44
N PHE A 46 -10.11 10.22 -21.19
CA PHE A 46 -8.70 10.18 -20.86
C PHE A 46 -8.09 8.81 -21.15
N TYR A 47 -8.76 7.73 -20.75
CA TYR A 47 -8.29 6.37 -21.05
C TYR A 47 -8.41 6.02 -22.53
N ASP A 48 -9.45 6.47 -23.22
CA ASP A 48 -9.57 6.31 -24.68
C ASP A 48 -8.38 6.92 -25.41
N PHE A 49 -7.98 8.14 -25.00
CA PHE A 49 -6.76 8.77 -25.49
C PHE A 49 -5.52 7.92 -25.20
N LEU A 50 -5.30 7.51 -23.94
CA LEU A 50 -4.13 6.72 -23.56
C LEU A 50 -4.01 5.41 -24.34
N ILE A 51 -5.14 4.73 -24.60
CA ILE A 51 -5.17 3.51 -25.42
C ILE A 51 -4.80 3.82 -26.87
N SER A 52 -5.29 4.94 -27.42
CA SER A 52 -4.98 5.34 -28.80
C SER A 52 -3.47 5.61 -29.02
N VAL A 53 -2.79 6.18 -28.02
CA VAL A 53 -1.38 6.59 -28.12
C VAL A 53 -0.40 5.61 -27.48
N ALA A 54 -0.88 4.53 -26.87
CA ALA A 54 -0.01 3.54 -26.23
C ALA A 54 0.88 2.83 -27.26
N PRO A 55 2.21 2.76 -27.04
CA PRO A 55 3.18 2.31 -28.03
C PRO A 55 3.19 0.80 -28.25
N THR A 56 2.67 0.00 -27.30
CA THR A 56 2.65 -1.47 -27.42
C THR A 56 1.28 -2.04 -27.12
N GLN A 57 0.95 -3.20 -27.72
CA GLN A 57 -0.31 -3.89 -27.45
C GLN A 57 -0.43 -4.32 -25.98
N LYS A 58 0.69 -4.68 -25.36
CA LYS A 58 0.74 -5.02 -23.92
C LYS A 58 0.26 -3.85 -23.08
N GLU A 59 0.74 -2.64 -23.36
CA GLU A 59 0.34 -1.44 -22.64
C GLU A 59 -1.10 -1.04 -22.92
N LYS A 60 -1.56 -1.14 -24.18
CA LYS A 60 -2.98 -0.96 -24.55
C LYS A 60 -3.88 -1.86 -23.70
N ASN A 61 -3.55 -3.14 -23.60
CA ASN A 61 -4.33 -4.11 -22.83
C ASN A 61 -4.33 -3.81 -21.33
N ILE A 62 -3.23 -3.27 -20.78
CA ILE A 62 -3.17 -2.85 -19.38
C ILE A 62 -4.13 -1.69 -19.13
N ILE A 63 -4.05 -0.64 -19.96
CA ILE A 63 -4.88 0.56 -19.81
C ILE A 63 -6.36 0.25 -20.06
N ASP A 64 -6.67 -0.59 -21.04
CA ASP A 64 -8.04 -1.05 -21.32
C ASP A 64 -8.66 -1.75 -20.11
N ARG A 65 -7.92 -2.66 -19.47
CA ARG A 65 -8.39 -3.35 -18.25
C ARG A 65 -8.64 -2.39 -17.10
N ILE A 66 -7.77 -1.39 -16.91
CA ILE A 66 -7.98 -0.35 -15.90
C ILE A 66 -9.28 0.39 -16.20
N ARG A 67 -9.46 0.91 -17.42
CA ARG A 67 -10.68 1.61 -17.84
C ARG A 67 -11.96 0.80 -17.56
N GLU A 68 -11.95 -0.49 -17.81
CA GLU A 68 -13.10 -1.36 -17.51
C GLU A 68 -13.36 -1.52 -16.01
N ASP A 69 -12.32 -1.53 -15.19
CA ASP A 69 -12.45 -1.55 -13.73
C ASP A 69 -13.05 -0.23 -13.22
N GLU A 70 -12.57 0.93 -13.68
CA GLU A 70 -13.13 2.26 -13.34
C GLU A 70 -14.63 2.37 -13.75
N ARG A 71 -14.99 1.85 -14.93
CA ARG A 71 -16.40 1.77 -15.37
C ARG A 71 -17.26 0.94 -14.41
N LYS A 72 -16.73 -0.16 -13.87
CA LYS A 72 -17.42 -0.98 -12.86
C LYS A 72 -17.50 -0.25 -11.52
N HIS A 73 -16.44 0.43 -11.09
CA HIS A 73 -16.43 1.21 -9.85
C HIS A 73 -17.47 2.31 -9.90
N ASN A 74 -17.58 3.04 -11.01
CA ASN A 74 -18.64 4.03 -11.22
C ASN A 74 -20.05 3.43 -11.02
N LYS A 75 -20.30 2.23 -11.58
CA LYS A 75 -21.57 1.52 -11.41
C LYS A 75 -21.81 1.15 -9.94
N PHE A 76 -20.79 0.73 -9.21
CA PHE A 76 -20.90 0.43 -7.78
C PHE A 76 -21.18 1.68 -6.94
N PHE A 77 -20.46 2.78 -7.16
CA PHE A 77 -20.72 4.03 -6.45
C PHE A 77 -22.12 4.57 -6.70
N ARG A 78 -22.62 4.47 -7.94
CA ARG A 78 -24.02 4.82 -8.27
C ARG A 78 -25.02 3.97 -7.49
N LYS A 79 -24.81 2.64 -7.46
CA LYS A 79 -25.68 1.74 -6.68
C LYS A 79 -25.68 2.10 -5.20
N ILE A 80 -24.52 2.40 -4.62
CA ILE A 80 -24.39 2.85 -3.23
C ILE A 80 -25.18 4.16 -3.03
N TYR A 81 -24.96 5.16 -3.88
CA TYR A 81 -25.64 6.45 -3.76
C TYR A 81 -27.16 6.30 -3.84
N THR A 82 -27.65 5.57 -4.85
CA THR A 82 -29.08 5.33 -5.05
C THR A 82 -29.70 4.54 -3.91
N PHE A 83 -28.97 3.59 -3.32
CA PHE A 83 -29.46 2.86 -2.14
C PHE A 83 -29.77 3.80 -0.95
N TYR A 84 -28.90 4.76 -0.66
CA TYR A 84 -29.07 5.64 0.50
C TYR A 84 -29.97 6.85 0.24
N THR A 85 -30.11 7.28 -1.02
CA THR A 85 -30.83 8.52 -1.37
C THR A 85 -32.14 8.27 -2.10
N GLY A 86 -32.32 7.11 -2.72
CA GLY A 86 -33.38 6.87 -3.71
C GLY A 86 -33.17 7.58 -5.05
N GLU A 87 -32.11 8.38 -5.21
CA GLU A 87 -31.87 9.21 -6.38
C GLU A 87 -30.80 8.64 -7.32
N ASN A 88 -30.92 8.99 -8.60
CA ASN A 88 -29.89 8.72 -9.60
C ASN A 88 -29.01 9.96 -9.82
N VAL A 89 -27.70 9.76 -9.98
CA VAL A 89 -26.77 10.84 -10.30
C VAL A 89 -26.67 11.04 -11.81
N TYR A 90 -27.28 12.11 -12.33
CA TYR A 90 -27.11 12.51 -13.73
C TYR A 90 -25.80 13.26 -13.92
N LEU A 91 -24.97 12.79 -14.86
CA LEU A 91 -23.69 13.43 -15.17
C LEU A 91 -23.85 14.25 -16.44
N GLN A 92 -23.48 15.53 -16.34
CA GLN A 92 -23.40 16.40 -17.52
C GLN A 92 -22.21 15.98 -18.40
N PRO A 93 -22.33 16.07 -19.73
CA PRO A 93 -21.22 15.82 -20.63
C PRO A 93 -20.07 16.79 -20.30
N ASN A 94 -18.92 16.22 -19.99
CA ASN A 94 -17.79 16.93 -19.43
C ASN A 94 -17.12 17.82 -20.49
N LYS A 95 -17.03 19.13 -20.25
CA LYS A 95 -16.58 20.13 -21.24
C LYS A 95 -15.08 20.44 -21.25
N SER A 96 -14.23 19.83 -20.40
CA SER A 96 -12.79 20.14 -20.43
C SER A 96 -11.90 18.91 -20.25
N PHE A 97 -11.71 18.14 -21.33
CA PHE A 97 -10.60 17.19 -21.42
C PHE A 97 -9.34 17.94 -21.88
N LYS A 98 -8.32 18.00 -21.03
CA LYS A 98 -6.99 18.50 -21.42
C LYS A 98 -6.13 17.28 -21.80
N LYS A 99 -5.68 17.24 -23.04
CA LYS A 99 -4.81 16.17 -23.53
C LYS A 99 -3.47 16.21 -22.79
N PRO A 100 -2.97 15.07 -22.28
CA PRO A 100 -1.61 14.96 -21.77
C PRO A 100 -0.56 15.33 -22.82
N LYS A 101 0.61 15.81 -22.36
CA LYS A 101 1.70 16.25 -23.26
C LYS A 101 2.34 15.09 -24.01
N SER A 102 2.34 13.90 -23.41
CA SER A 102 2.85 12.66 -23.98
C SER A 102 2.13 11.47 -23.37
N TYR A 103 2.32 10.27 -23.95
CA TYR A 103 1.81 9.03 -23.37
C TYR A 103 2.27 8.86 -21.91
N ILE A 104 3.57 9.06 -21.64
CA ILE A 104 4.14 8.91 -20.29
C ILE A 104 3.66 9.98 -19.32
N ASP A 105 3.48 11.22 -19.79
CA ASP A 105 2.84 12.27 -18.99
C ASP A 105 1.42 11.87 -18.60
N GLY A 106 0.67 11.29 -19.53
CA GLY A 106 -0.64 10.72 -19.28
C GLY A 106 -0.63 9.59 -18.24
N ILE A 107 0.32 8.64 -18.32
CA ILE A 107 0.47 7.58 -17.31
C ILE A 107 0.77 8.15 -15.92
N LYS A 108 1.61 9.19 -15.83
CA LYS A 108 1.90 9.87 -14.56
C LYS A 108 0.65 10.52 -13.99
N GLN A 109 -0.10 11.27 -14.81
CA GLN A 109 -1.37 11.88 -14.40
C GLN A 109 -2.37 10.84 -13.90
N ALA A 110 -2.52 9.72 -14.62
CA ALA A 110 -3.39 8.61 -14.23
C ALA A 110 -3.03 8.06 -12.85
N LYS A 111 -1.73 7.84 -12.60
CA LYS A 111 -1.24 7.39 -11.29
C LYS A 111 -1.52 8.40 -10.16
N PHE A 112 -1.38 9.71 -10.40
CA PHE A 112 -1.72 10.70 -9.37
C PHE A 112 -3.22 10.78 -9.10
N HIS A 113 -4.07 10.66 -10.13
CA HIS A 113 -5.52 10.54 -9.94
C HIS A 113 -5.88 9.29 -9.14
N GLN A 114 -5.17 8.18 -9.37
CA GLN A 114 -5.35 6.93 -8.64
C GLN A 114 -5.09 7.10 -7.14
N LEU A 115 -4.00 7.79 -6.78
CA LEU A 115 -3.65 8.08 -5.39
C LEU A 115 -4.70 8.98 -4.71
N ALA A 116 -5.17 10.01 -5.41
CA ALA A 116 -6.23 10.88 -4.90
C ALA A 116 -7.56 10.12 -4.67
N SER A 117 -7.88 9.16 -5.54
CA SER A 117 -9.07 8.31 -5.42
C SER A 117 -8.99 7.38 -4.22
N ILE A 118 -7.82 6.81 -3.92
CA ILE A 118 -7.60 5.98 -2.73
C ILE A 118 -7.89 6.77 -1.44
N GLU A 119 -7.39 8.00 -1.32
CA GLU A 119 -7.64 8.86 -0.16
C GLU A 119 -9.14 9.19 -0.02
N LEU A 120 -9.82 9.45 -1.13
CA LEU A 120 -11.26 9.64 -1.14
C LEU A 120 -12.01 8.39 -0.65
N TYR A 121 -11.63 7.21 -1.13
CA TYR A 121 -12.35 5.97 -0.87
C TYR A 121 -12.11 5.43 0.55
N LYS A 122 -10.95 5.72 1.15
CA LYS A 122 -10.68 5.49 2.58
C LYS A 122 -11.66 6.25 3.48
N ASN A 123 -12.00 7.49 3.12
CA ASN A 123 -12.98 8.26 3.87
C ASN A 123 -14.39 7.64 3.70
N ILE A 124 -14.75 7.21 2.49
CA ILE A 124 -16.04 6.55 2.25
C ILE A 124 -16.19 5.27 3.08
N ILE A 125 -15.22 4.35 3.04
CA ILE A 125 -15.32 3.06 3.76
C ILE A 125 -15.38 3.22 5.28
N THR A 126 -14.70 4.24 5.82
CA THR A 126 -14.67 4.52 7.27
C THR A 126 -16.07 4.80 7.80
N PHE A 127 -16.86 5.55 7.04
CA PHE A 127 -18.11 6.13 7.50
C PHE A 127 -19.36 5.51 6.89
N ILE A 128 -19.23 4.72 5.82
CA ILE A 128 -20.38 4.02 5.24
C ILE A 128 -20.87 2.92 6.20
N PRO A 129 -22.17 2.87 6.57
CA PRO A 129 -22.59 2.01 7.67
C PRO A 129 -22.83 0.55 7.27
N ASN A 130 -23.25 0.31 6.03
CA ASN A 130 -23.64 -1.01 5.57
C ASN A 130 -22.42 -1.87 5.24
N LYS A 131 -22.33 -3.07 5.82
CA LYS A 131 -21.22 -4.02 5.60
C LYS A 131 -21.04 -4.42 4.14
N TYR A 132 -22.13 -4.73 3.43
CA TYR A 132 -22.07 -5.06 2.01
C TYR A 132 -21.48 -3.92 1.17
N HIS A 133 -21.82 -2.66 1.49
CA HIS A 133 -21.18 -1.50 0.86
C HIS A 133 -19.72 -1.34 1.26
N LYS A 134 -19.34 -1.61 2.52
CA LYS A 134 -17.92 -1.64 2.90
C LYS A 134 -17.13 -2.66 2.08
N ASP A 135 -17.68 -3.85 1.86
CA ASP A 135 -17.03 -4.90 1.07
C ASP A 135 -16.84 -4.48 -0.40
N ILE A 136 -17.84 -3.78 -0.96
CA ILE A 136 -17.72 -3.15 -2.30
C ILE A 136 -16.59 -2.13 -2.32
N ILE A 137 -16.54 -1.19 -1.36
CA ILE A 137 -15.49 -0.17 -1.33
C ILE A 137 -14.11 -0.79 -1.09
N SER A 138 -14.00 -1.81 -0.24
CA SER A 138 -12.75 -2.58 -0.04
C SER A 138 -12.25 -3.20 -1.35
N LYS A 139 -13.17 -3.75 -2.15
CA LYS A 139 -12.82 -4.31 -3.46
C LYS A 139 -12.36 -3.24 -4.44
N ILE A 140 -13.01 -2.07 -4.44
CA ILE A 140 -12.57 -0.92 -5.25
C ILE A 140 -11.16 -0.50 -4.82
N LEU A 141 -10.93 -0.25 -3.53
CA LEU A 141 -9.61 0.09 -2.98
C LEU A 141 -8.52 -0.92 -3.36
N THR A 142 -8.83 -2.21 -3.38
CA THR A 142 -7.88 -3.25 -3.79
C THR A 142 -7.56 -3.15 -5.29
N ASN A 143 -8.54 -2.85 -6.13
CA ASN A 143 -8.31 -2.61 -7.56
C ASN A 143 -7.45 -1.37 -7.78
N GLU A 144 -7.72 -0.28 -7.06
CA GLU A 144 -6.96 0.97 -7.11
C GLU A 144 -5.48 0.75 -6.80
N LEU A 145 -5.18 -0.07 -5.79
CA LEU A 145 -3.81 -0.49 -5.48
C LEU A 145 -3.20 -1.32 -6.61
N ASN A 146 -3.95 -2.26 -7.18
CA ASN A 146 -3.53 -3.04 -8.35
C ASN A 146 -3.25 -2.16 -9.58
N HIS A 147 -3.99 -1.07 -9.77
CA HIS A 147 -3.76 -0.10 -10.84
C HIS A 147 -2.41 0.60 -10.67
N ASN A 148 -2.01 0.94 -9.44
CA ASN A 148 -0.68 1.50 -9.17
C ASN A 148 0.46 0.57 -9.62
N TYR A 149 0.35 -0.74 -9.37
CA TYR A 149 1.33 -1.72 -9.85
C TYR A 149 1.37 -1.77 -11.39
N LYS A 150 0.20 -1.73 -12.04
CA LYS A 150 0.10 -1.69 -13.52
C LYS A 150 0.76 -0.43 -14.09
N TYR A 151 0.51 0.75 -13.52
CA TYR A 151 1.16 1.99 -13.96
C TYR A 151 2.68 1.96 -13.75
N ASN A 152 3.13 1.46 -12.60
CA ASN A 152 4.57 1.28 -12.35
C ASN A 152 5.21 0.35 -13.37
N CYS A 153 4.52 -0.73 -13.78
CA CYS A 153 4.99 -1.61 -14.84
C CYS A 153 5.20 -0.86 -16.17
N ILE A 154 4.22 -0.05 -16.61
CA ILE A 154 4.31 0.73 -17.84
C ILE A 154 5.48 1.73 -17.78
N LEU A 155 5.62 2.44 -16.65
CA LEU A 155 6.70 3.41 -16.45
C LEU A 155 8.09 2.72 -16.48
N ASN A 156 8.22 1.58 -15.80
CA ASN A 156 9.47 0.82 -15.77
C ASN A 156 9.85 0.29 -17.16
N LEU A 157 8.89 -0.18 -17.95
CA LEU A 157 9.15 -0.61 -19.33
C LEU A 157 9.77 0.51 -20.18
N HIS A 158 9.34 1.77 -19.97
CA HIS A 158 9.91 2.91 -20.67
C HIS A 158 11.27 3.34 -20.12
N LEU A 159 11.47 3.25 -18.81
CA LEU A 159 12.77 3.52 -18.18
C LEU A 159 13.84 2.53 -18.64
N MET A 160 13.49 1.25 -18.80
CA MET A 160 14.41 0.23 -19.29
C MET A 160 14.78 0.47 -20.76
N LYS A 161 13.81 0.76 -21.62
CA LYS A 161 14.08 1.16 -23.02
C LYS A 161 15.01 2.38 -23.13
N TYR A 162 14.83 3.37 -22.25
CA TYR A 162 15.68 4.55 -22.21
C TYR A 162 17.13 4.19 -21.79
N LYS A 163 17.29 3.34 -20.77
CA LYS A 163 18.61 2.84 -20.32
C LYS A 163 19.32 1.98 -21.36
N ASP A 164 18.59 1.22 -22.17
CA ASP A 164 19.17 0.44 -23.28
C ASP A 164 19.69 1.35 -24.41
N THR A 165 19.08 2.53 -24.62
CA THR A 165 19.56 3.55 -25.58
C THR A 165 20.65 4.47 -25.05
N THR A 166 20.78 4.63 -23.73
CA THR A 166 21.84 5.41 -23.09
C THR A 166 22.53 4.52 -22.06
N SER A 167 23.56 3.79 -22.48
CA SER A 167 24.35 2.95 -21.57
C SER A 167 24.94 3.79 -20.42
N SER A 168 24.31 3.68 -19.25
CA SER A 168 24.92 3.95 -17.96
C SER A 168 24.31 2.97 -16.96
N SER A 169 25.11 1.96 -16.63
CA SER A 169 24.84 0.93 -15.64
C SER A 169 24.72 1.56 -14.25
N LYS A 170 23.52 1.95 -13.85
CA LYS A 170 23.17 2.13 -12.44
C LYS A 170 22.11 1.11 -12.06
N THR A 171 22.58 0.09 -11.35
CA THR A 171 21.79 -1.03 -10.81
C THR A 171 21.29 -0.79 -9.38
N LYS A 172 21.54 0.39 -8.80
CA LYS A 172 21.06 0.77 -7.44
C LYS A 172 20.54 2.20 -7.41
N PHE A 173 19.33 2.35 -6.85
CA PHE A 173 18.72 3.63 -6.50
C PHE A 173 19.31 4.10 -5.16
N THR A 174 19.88 5.31 -5.12
CA THR A 174 20.55 5.81 -3.90
C THR A 174 19.58 6.57 -3.01
N THR A 175 19.93 6.70 -1.73
CA THR A 175 19.17 7.51 -0.75
C THR A 175 19.04 8.96 -1.21
N ASP A 176 20.08 9.52 -1.84
CA ASP A 176 20.06 10.89 -2.35
C ASP A 176 19.11 11.07 -3.54
N GLU A 177 18.99 10.05 -4.39
CA GLU A 177 18.02 10.03 -5.48
C GLU A 177 16.58 9.96 -4.92
N ALA A 178 16.35 9.20 -3.84
CA ALA A 178 15.07 9.17 -3.13
C ALA A 178 14.70 10.54 -2.51
N LEU A 179 15.67 11.20 -1.87
CA LEU A 179 15.49 12.51 -1.24
C LEU A 179 15.24 13.63 -2.25
N GLN A 180 15.86 13.55 -3.43
CA GLN A 180 15.60 14.50 -4.52
C GLN A 180 14.17 14.36 -5.07
N VAL A 181 13.67 13.13 -5.21
CA VAL A 181 12.27 12.88 -5.59
C VAL A 181 11.31 13.38 -4.52
N ALA A 182 11.60 13.15 -3.24
CA ALA A 182 10.82 13.65 -2.11
C ALA A 182 10.65 15.18 -2.18
N LYS A 183 11.76 15.87 -2.38
CA LYS A 183 11.80 17.34 -2.49
C LYS A 183 11.03 17.86 -3.70
N TYR A 184 11.13 17.18 -4.84
CA TYR A 184 10.37 17.57 -6.04
C TYR A 184 8.86 17.40 -5.87
N LEU A 185 8.44 16.38 -5.11
CA LEU A 185 7.03 16.08 -4.86
C LEU A 185 6.44 16.86 -3.67
N ASP A 186 7.20 17.77 -3.05
CA ASP A 186 6.83 18.49 -1.82
C ASP A 186 6.29 17.54 -0.72
N THR A 187 6.87 16.34 -0.65
CA THR A 187 6.42 15.26 0.22
C THR A 187 7.48 14.99 1.28
N ASP A 188 7.06 15.03 2.55
CA ASP A 188 7.91 14.68 3.68
C ASP A 188 7.74 13.20 4.05
N PHE A 189 8.55 12.33 3.43
CA PHE A 189 8.54 10.89 3.71
C PHE A 189 8.85 10.55 5.18
N SER A 190 9.41 11.48 5.98
CA SER A 190 9.65 11.26 7.41
C SER A 190 8.36 11.27 8.23
N LYS A 191 7.27 11.83 7.67
CA LYS A 191 5.93 11.89 8.30
C LYS A 191 4.97 10.83 7.78
N GLU A 192 5.29 10.18 6.65
CA GLU A 192 4.53 9.04 6.17
C GLU A 192 4.92 7.80 6.99
N ARG A 193 3.94 7.00 7.42
CA ARG A 193 4.15 5.71 8.10
C ARG A 193 4.65 4.62 7.12
N PHE A 194 5.55 4.96 6.22
CA PHE A 194 6.16 4.03 5.27
C PHE A 194 7.55 3.65 5.78
N ASN A 195 7.65 2.48 6.38
CA ASN A 195 8.95 1.88 6.64
C ASN A 195 9.47 1.30 5.31
N LEU A 196 10.50 1.92 4.73
CA LEU A 196 11.16 1.45 3.50
C LEU A 196 11.64 -0.01 3.59
N ASN A 197 11.80 -0.56 4.80
CA ASN A 197 12.14 -1.97 5.00
C ASN A 197 10.96 -2.92 4.70
N ASP A 198 9.71 -2.44 4.71
CA ASP A 198 8.54 -3.26 4.39
C ASP A 198 8.38 -3.50 2.88
N CYS A 199 9.09 -2.74 2.05
CA CYS A 199 9.06 -2.83 0.58
C CYS A 199 10.30 -3.53 -0.01
N ARG A 200 11.24 -4.01 0.81
CA ARG A 200 12.28 -4.91 0.31
C ARG A 200 11.63 -6.26 0.03
N GLU A 201 11.81 -6.79 -1.17
CA GLU A 201 11.51 -8.21 -1.40
C GLU A 201 12.18 -9.02 -0.28
N THR A 202 11.39 -9.79 0.45
CA THR A 202 11.88 -10.59 1.57
C THR A 202 12.95 -11.53 1.02
N ARG A 203 14.22 -11.23 1.32
CA ARG A 203 15.35 -12.01 0.82
C ARG A 203 15.20 -13.44 1.31
N LYS A 204 15.27 -14.40 0.39
CA LYS A 204 15.24 -15.82 0.71
C LYS A 204 16.68 -16.30 0.86
N PHE A 205 16.96 -16.98 1.96
CA PHE A 205 18.25 -17.61 2.24
C PHE A 205 18.09 -19.11 2.17
N THR A 206 19.02 -19.79 1.50
CA THR A 206 19.28 -21.21 1.74
C THR A 206 20.17 -21.38 2.98
N LEU A 207 20.24 -22.59 3.54
CA LEU A 207 21.16 -22.88 4.65
C LEU A 207 22.63 -22.60 4.27
N ASN A 208 23.03 -22.93 3.04
CA ASN A 208 24.40 -22.70 2.56
C ASN A 208 24.74 -21.21 2.43
N GLU A 209 23.78 -20.40 1.99
CA GLU A 209 23.94 -18.94 1.94
C GLU A 209 23.95 -18.35 3.34
N LEU A 210 23.08 -18.82 4.24
CA LEU A 210 23.06 -18.37 5.62
C LEU A 210 24.39 -18.66 6.32
N ALA A 211 25.01 -19.82 6.06
CA ALA A 211 26.31 -20.21 6.61
C ALA A 211 27.45 -19.24 6.28
N GLN A 212 27.30 -18.41 5.24
CA GLN A 212 28.29 -17.37 4.91
C GLN A 212 28.25 -16.16 5.86
N TYR A 213 27.22 -16.05 6.69
CA TYR A 213 26.99 -14.95 7.63
C TYR A 213 27.25 -15.39 9.07
N ASP A 214 28.44 -15.90 9.31
CA ASP A 214 28.87 -16.50 10.58
C ASP A 214 29.48 -15.49 11.56
N GLY A 215 29.55 -14.20 11.21
CA GLY A 215 30.15 -13.17 12.06
C GLY A 215 31.68 -13.17 12.10
N THR A 216 32.35 -13.97 11.27
CA THR A 216 33.81 -14.07 11.22
C THR A 216 34.40 -13.29 10.05
N MET A 217 35.70 -12.95 10.11
CA MET A 217 36.42 -12.26 9.02
C MET A 217 35.74 -10.96 8.54
N GLY A 218 35.12 -10.22 9.47
CA GLY A 218 34.40 -8.98 9.16
C GLY A 218 33.05 -9.16 8.45
N LYS A 219 32.57 -10.40 8.29
CA LYS A 219 31.24 -10.69 7.77
C LYS A 219 30.17 -10.45 8.84
N PRO A 220 28.92 -10.12 8.45
CA PRO A 220 27.82 -10.00 9.41
C PRO A 220 27.47 -11.35 10.04
N ALA A 221 26.87 -11.31 11.23
CA ALA A 221 26.40 -12.48 11.97
C ALA A 221 24.87 -12.58 11.86
N TYR A 222 24.37 -13.58 11.13
CA TYR A 222 22.93 -13.83 10.96
C TYR A 222 22.50 -15.16 11.57
N VAL A 223 21.27 -15.22 12.09
CA VAL A 223 20.67 -16.47 12.60
C VAL A 223 19.25 -16.62 12.09
N ALA A 224 18.86 -17.86 11.76
CA ALA A 224 17.47 -18.14 11.44
C ALA A 224 16.74 -18.71 12.67
N VAL A 225 15.58 -18.15 12.99
CA VAL A 225 14.68 -18.65 14.05
C VAL A 225 13.25 -18.60 13.53
N ASN A 226 12.53 -19.73 13.61
CA ASN A 226 11.16 -19.90 13.10
C ASN A 226 11.01 -19.44 11.64
N GLY A 227 11.98 -19.77 10.79
CA GLY A 227 11.97 -19.43 9.36
C GLY A 227 12.29 -17.96 9.03
N ILE A 228 12.57 -17.11 10.02
CA ILE A 228 12.97 -15.71 9.81
C ILE A 228 14.46 -15.56 10.09
N VAL A 229 15.18 -14.86 9.22
CA VAL A 229 16.61 -14.55 9.38
C VAL A 229 16.76 -13.18 10.03
N TYR A 230 17.46 -13.16 11.17
CA TYR A 230 17.72 -11.97 11.98
C TYR A 230 19.19 -11.58 11.93
N ASP A 231 19.45 -10.27 11.93
CA ASP A 231 20.79 -9.72 12.10
C ASP A 231 21.13 -9.58 13.58
N VAL A 232 22.17 -10.29 14.01
CA VAL A 232 22.68 -10.26 15.39
C VAL A 232 24.07 -9.62 15.49
N THR A 233 24.58 -9.05 14.40
CA THR A 233 25.96 -8.51 14.29
C THR A 233 26.28 -7.48 15.37
N ASN A 234 25.34 -6.60 15.69
CA ASN A 234 25.52 -5.52 16.66
C ASN A 234 25.05 -5.88 18.08
N ILE A 235 24.78 -7.16 18.36
CA ILE A 235 24.42 -7.61 19.69
C ILE A 235 25.71 -8.03 20.41
N SER A 236 26.05 -7.35 21.50
CA SER A 236 27.29 -7.60 22.26
C SER A 236 27.48 -9.08 22.64
N LYS A 237 26.38 -9.78 22.95
CA LYS A 237 26.36 -11.20 23.30
C LYS A 237 26.68 -12.15 22.13
N TRP A 238 26.68 -11.65 20.90
CA TRP A 238 27.01 -12.35 19.65
C TRP A 238 28.37 -11.92 19.07
N SER A 239 29.19 -11.19 19.84
CA SER A 239 30.53 -10.75 19.41
C SER A 239 31.36 -11.93 18.91
N GLY A 240 32.00 -11.76 17.74
CA GLY A 240 32.74 -12.83 17.06
C GLY A 240 31.86 -13.95 16.49
N GLY A 241 30.55 -13.71 16.33
CA GLY A 241 29.61 -14.66 15.72
C GLY A 241 29.18 -15.81 16.63
N LYS A 242 29.44 -15.72 17.94
CA LYS A 242 29.20 -16.81 18.90
C LYS A 242 28.35 -16.37 20.07
N HIS A 243 27.49 -17.26 20.54
CA HIS A 243 26.66 -17.05 21.72
C HIS A 243 26.43 -18.37 22.47
N TYR A 244 26.97 -18.52 23.68
CA TYR A 244 26.85 -19.74 24.51
C TYR A 244 27.08 -21.06 23.74
N GLY A 245 28.18 -21.15 22.98
CA GLY A 245 28.53 -22.34 22.20
C GLY A 245 27.79 -22.46 20.84
N LEU A 246 26.79 -21.61 20.59
CA LEU A 246 26.15 -21.49 19.29
C LEU A 246 26.97 -20.58 18.38
N THR A 247 26.80 -20.79 17.08
CA THR A 247 27.50 -20.06 16.01
C THR A 247 26.47 -19.47 15.06
N ALA A 248 26.71 -18.24 14.61
CA ALA A 248 25.92 -17.59 13.57
C ALA A 248 26.08 -18.33 12.23
N GLY A 249 25.20 -18.02 11.28
CA GLY A 249 25.10 -18.68 9.99
C GLY A 249 24.26 -19.96 10.00
N LYS A 250 23.43 -20.18 11.02
CA LYS A 250 22.64 -21.41 11.20
C LYS A 250 21.17 -21.13 11.48
N ASN A 251 20.34 -22.14 11.24
CA ASN A 251 18.99 -22.22 11.80
C ASN A 251 19.10 -22.71 13.24
N LEU A 252 18.79 -21.82 14.18
CA LEU A 252 18.89 -22.04 15.63
C LEU A 252 17.51 -22.07 16.28
N THR A 253 16.49 -22.49 15.52
CA THR A 253 15.11 -22.51 16.00
C THR A 253 14.95 -23.36 17.25
N SER A 254 15.49 -24.58 17.24
CA SER A 254 15.38 -25.52 18.36
C SER A 254 16.11 -25.00 19.61
N GLU A 255 17.34 -24.52 19.42
CA GLU A 255 18.20 -24.00 20.48
C GLU A 255 17.63 -22.72 21.09
N PHE A 256 17.04 -21.85 20.25
CA PHE A 256 16.35 -20.65 20.72
C PHE A 256 15.14 -21.01 21.60
N GLN A 257 14.34 -22.01 21.21
CA GLN A 257 13.18 -22.46 21.98
C GLN A 257 13.59 -23.02 23.35
N THR A 258 14.69 -23.78 23.43
CA THR A 258 15.20 -24.34 24.69
C THR A 258 15.72 -23.26 25.65
N CYS A 259 16.43 -22.24 25.15
CA CYS A 259 17.07 -21.24 26.00
C CYS A 259 16.18 -20.02 26.31
N HIS A 260 15.20 -19.72 25.47
CA HIS A 260 14.45 -18.46 25.53
C HIS A 260 12.93 -18.60 25.48
N GLY A 261 12.37 -19.80 25.26
CA GLY A 261 10.93 -20.06 25.25
C GLY A 261 10.15 -19.12 24.30
N ILE A 262 8.94 -18.68 24.72
CA ILE A 262 8.06 -17.75 23.98
C ILE A 262 8.45 -16.28 24.26
N SER A 263 9.74 -15.95 24.36
CA SER A 263 10.14 -14.57 24.68
C SER A 263 10.26 -13.67 23.45
N SER A 264 9.79 -12.43 23.58
CA SER A 264 9.72 -11.36 22.57
C SER A 264 11.07 -10.73 22.19
N LYS A 265 12.20 -11.36 22.53
CA LYS A 265 13.54 -10.77 22.31
C LYS A 265 13.88 -10.57 20.82
N LEU A 266 13.25 -11.34 19.93
CA LEU A 266 13.43 -11.24 18.48
C LEU A 266 12.71 -10.04 17.86
N GLU A 267 11.69 -9.48 18.52
CA GLU A 267 10.90 -8.37 17.98
C GLU A 267 11.71 -7.10 17.77
N LYS A 268 12.76 -6.92 18.58
CA LYS A 268 13.66 -5.76 18.52
C LYS A 268 14.82 -5.95 17.53
N LEU A 269 14.96 -7.12 16.94
CA LEU A 269 16.08 -7.43 16.05
C LEU A 269 15.74 -7.09 14.60
N PRO A 270 16.71 -6.55 13.82
CA PRO A 270 16.50 -6.34 12.39
C PRO A 270 16.23 -7.68 11.68
N LYS A 271 15.10 -7.75 10.98
CA LYS A 271 14.74 -8.88 10.10
C LYS A 271 15.37 -8.64 8.73
N VAL A 272 16.21 -9.58 8.28
CA VAL A 272 16.97 -9.44 7.02
C VAL A 272 16.53 -10.40 5.93
N GLY A 273 15.63 -11.34 6.24
CA GLY A 273 14.98 -12.21 5.27
C GLY A 273 14.25 -13.40 5.88
N ILE A 274 13.97 -14.41 5.05
CA ILE A 274 13.39 -15.69 5.46
C ILE A 274 14.29 -16.84 5.02
N LEU A 275 14.32 -17.90 5.81
CA LEU A 275 14.98 -19.15 5.45
C LEU A 275 14.02 -19.92 4.53
N LYS A 276 14.47 -20.22 3.32
CA LYS A 276 13.77 -21.07 2.38
C LYS A 276 14.21 -22.51 2.65
N GLU A 277 13.24 -23.35 3.02
CA GLU A 277 13.43 -24.81 3.07
C GLU A 277 13.79 -25.37 1.69
#